data_AF-A0A8J7P4G7-F1
#
_entry.id   AF-A0A8J7P4G7-F1
#
_cell.length_a   1.000
_cell.length_b   1.000
_cell.length_c   1.000
_cell.angle_alpha   90.00
_cell.angle_beta   90.00
_cell.angle_gamma   90.00
#
_symmetry.space_group_name_H-M   'P 1'
#
loop_
_entity.id
_entity.type
_entity.pdbx_description
1 polymer ?
#
loop_
_entity_poly.entity_id
_entity_poly.type
_entity_poly.pdbx_seq_one_letter_code
_entity_poly.pdbx_strand_id
1 'polypeptide(L)'
;MVIVHLYDPFIGDDDVMAFLLRYVSVMGQPEKIMDSRNIWTGKRKYRVLLRSDARGAGGFHHPPASFSLGSSKGYLFDQNQPQFCRKCRNFGHHVAECKENVCTICDETGHVAKECRKKVCTLWRRRTVVQGLQVEKHSNSTGIRPRHA
;
A
#
# COMPACT_ATOMS: atom_id res chain seq x y z
N MET A 1 3.03 6.32 17.71
CA MET A 1 3.79 6.45 16.44
C MET A 1 3.38 5.32 15.51
N VAL A 2 3.41 5.55 14.19
CA VAL A 2 3.17 4.50 13.20
C VAL A 2 4.38 4.38 12.27
N ILE A 3 4.72 3.16 11.88
CA ILE A 3 5.79 2.87 10.93
C ILE A 3 5.15 2.31 9.67
N VAL A 4 5.43 2.92 8.53
CA VAL A 4 4.96 2.47 7.23
C VAL A 4 6.13 1.90 6.45
N HIS A 5 5.92 0.74 5.84
CA HIS A 5 6.83 0.12 4.89
C HIS A 5 6.12 -0.01 3.55
N LEU A 6 6.70 0.57 2.50
CA LEU A 6 6.19 0.47 1.12
C LEU A 6 7.21 -0.29 0.28
N TYR A 7 6.71 -1.15 -0.63
CA TYR A 7 7.60 -1.81 -1.60
C TYR A 7 8.07 -0.86 -2.70
N ASP A 8 7.31 0.19 -2.97
CA ASP A 8 7.68 1.22 -3.95
C ASP A 8 8.32 2.40 -3.20
N PRO A 9 9.64 2.60 -3.32
CA PRO A 9 10.34 3.67 -2.61
C PRO A 9 9.98 5.07 -3.12
N PHE A 10 9.38 5.18 -4.31
CA PHE A 10 9.11 6.45 -4.99
C PHE A 10 7.76 7.07 -4.62
N ILE A 11 6.90 6.34 -3.90
CA ILE A 11 5.66 6.90 -3.37
C ILE A 11 6.00 8.03 -2.41
N GLY A 12 5.52 9.24 -2.71
CA GLY A 12 5.79 10.44 -1.93
C GLY A 12 5.15 10.38 -0.55
N ASP A 13 5.64 11.19 0.38
CA ASP A 13 5.05 11.26 1.71
C ASP A 13 3.63 11.84 1.67
N ASP A 14 3.30 12.71 0.70
CA ASP A 14 1.97 13.26 0.52
C ASP A 14 0.91 12.18 0.26
N ASP A 15 1.22 11.16 -0.55
CA ASP A 15 0.32 10.03 -0.82
C ASP A 15 0.08 9.18 0.43
N VAL A 16 1.15 8.92 1.19
CA VAL A 16 1.06 8.17 2.45
C VAL A 16 0.27 8.96 3.48
N MET A 17 0.50 10.26 3.57
CA MET A 17 -0.19 11.16 4.47
C MET A 17 -1.67 11.27 4.12
N ALA A 18 -2.03 11.41 2.84
CA ALA A 18 -3.41 11.39 2.38
C ALA A 18 -4.14 10.11 2.81
N PHE A 19 -3.46 8.96 2.75
CA PHE A 19 -3.99 7.70 3.26
C PHE A 19 -4.16 7.70 4.79
N LEU A 20 -3.13 8.12 5.53
CA LEU A 20 -3.09 8.09 7.00
C LEU A 20 -4.11 9.04 7.64
N LEU A 21 -4.32 10.22 7.05
CA LEU A 21 -5.19 11.28 7.60
C LEU A 21 -6.66 10.84 7.79
N ARG A 22 -7.09 9.77 7.12
CA ARG A 22 -8.40 9.14 7.31
C ARG A 22 -8.58 8.49 8.68
N TYR A 23 -7.47 8.11 9.32
CA TYR A 23 -7.43 7.37 10.58
C TYR A 23 -6.79 8.17 11.71
N VAL A 24 -5.84 9.05 11.37
CA VAL A 24 -4.97 9.70 12.35
C VAL A 24 -4.89 11.21 12.16
N SER A 25 -4.44 11.90 13.19
CA SER A 25 -3.97 13.28 13.14
C SER A 25 -2.45 13.30 13.19
N VAL A 26 -1.79 13.98 12.25
CA VAL A 26 -0.32 13.97 12.15
C VAL A 26 0.27 15.14 12.95
N MET A 27 1.27 14.83 13.76
CA MET A 27 1.85 15.73 14.78
C MET A 27 3.28 16.20 14.43
N GLY A 28 3.80 15.84 13.25
CA GLY A 28 5.15 16.19 12.84
C GLY A 28 5.51 15.65 11.46
N GLN A 29 6.72 16.00 10.99
CA GLN A 29 7.22 15.53 9.70
C GLN A 29 7.57 14.03 9.72
N PRO A 30 7.46 13.34 8.57
CA PRO A 30 7.88 11.96 8.44
C PRO A 30 9.40 11.81 8.57
N GLU A 31 9.83 10.75 9.26
CA GLU A 31 11.24 10.42 9.43
C GLU A 31 11.57 9.13 8.68
N LYS A 32 12.61 9.14 7.82
CA LYS A 32 13.11 7.91 7.20
C LYS A 32 13.90 7.10 8.23
N ILE A 33 13.63 5.80 8.29
CA ILE A 33 14.38 4.88 9.17
C ILE A 33 15.61 4.38 8.41
N MET A 34 16.78 4.81 8.87
CA MET A 34 18.09 4.40 8.34
C MET A 34 18.62 3.20 9.16
N ASP A 35 19.38 2.32 8.50
CA ASP A 35 20.12 1.26 9.19
C ASP A 35 21.46 1.78 9.77
N SER A 36 22.25 0.89 10.39
CA SER A 36 23.55 1.23 10.97
C SER A 36 24.60 1.67 9.96
N ARG A 37 24.38 1.41 8.66
CA ARG A 37 25.24 1.83 7.54
C ARG A 37 24.71 3.07 6.85
N ASN A 38 23.71 3.73 7.44
CA ASN A 38 23.05 4.91 6.89
C ASN A 38 22.37 4.65 5.53
N ILE A 39 21.87 3.43 5.32
CA ILE A 39 21.06 3.02 4.16
C ILE A 39 19.58 3.06 4.57
N TRP A 40 18.73 3.60 3.70
CA TRP A 40 17.29 3.68 3.97
C TRP A 40 16.66 2.28 3.93
N THR A 41 15.97 1.91 5.01
CA THR A 41 15.35 0.58 5.16
C THR A 41 14.03 0.40 4.38
N GLY A 42 13.61 1.39 3.59
CA GLY A 42 12.28 1.44 2.97
C GLY A 42 11.15 1.79 3.96
N LYS A 43 11.47 1.96 5.24
CA LYS A 43 10.49 2.29 6.29
C LYS A 43 10.51 3.78 6.60
N ARG A 44 9.33 4.32 6.91
CA ARG A 44 9.10 5.70 7.33
C ARG A 44 8.31 5.72 8.63
N LYS A 45 8.69 6.60 9.54
CA LYS A 45 8.09 6.75 10.87
C LYS A 45 7.29 8.05 10.88
N TYR A 46 6.02 7.95 11.26
CA TYR A 46 5.12 9.10 11.39
C TYR A 46 4.71 9.27 12.85
N ARG A 47 4.85 10.49 13.35
CA ARG A 47 4.33 10.87 14.66
C ARG A 47 2.86 11.26 14.50
N VAL A 48 1.97 10.43 15.03
CA VAL A 48 0.52 10.56 14.81
C VAL A 48 -0.25 10.25 16.09
N LEU A 49 -1.46 10.80 16.17
CA LEU A 49 -2.48 10.50 17.16
C LEU A 49 -3.64 9.77 16.47
N LEU A 50 -4.02 8.59 16.96
CA LEU A 50 -5.18 7.86 16.43
C LEU A 50 -6.46 8.60 16.76
N ARG A 51 -7.40 8.66 15.80
CA ARG A 51 -8.75 9.18 16.07
C ARG A 51 -9.53 8.17 16.93
N SER A 52 -10.38 8.65 17.81
CA SER A 52 -11.28 7.80 18.62
C SER A 52 -12.37 7.19 17.75
N ASP A 53 -12.70 5.92 18.00
CA ASP A 53 -13.84 5.22 17.40
C ASP A 53 -14.40 4.22 18.42
N ALA A 54 -15.65 4.43 18.84
CA ALA A 54 -16.32 3.59 19.83
C ALA A 54 -16.49 2.14 19.38
N ARG A 55 -16.50 1.88 18.06
CA ARG A 55 -16.58 0.52 17.49
C ARG A 55 -15.22 -0.06 17.14
N GLY A 56 -14.18 0.76 17.18
CA GLY A 56 -12.82 0.37 16.88
C GLY A 56 -12.21 -0.44 18.02
N ALA A 57 -11.29 -1.33 17.68
CA ALA A 57 -10.54 -2.07 18.70
C ALA A 57 -9.78 -1.09 19.59
N GLY A 58 -9.87 -1.28 20.92
CA GLY A 58 -9.28 -0.37 21.89
C GLY A 58 -9.87 1.04 21.91
N GLY A 59 -11.02 1.29 21.24
CA GLY A 59 -11.66 2.60 21.16
C GLY A 59 -11.05 3.54 20.12
N PHE A 60 -10.24 3.03 19.18
CA PHE A 60 -9.55 3.82 18.18
C PHE A 60 -9.84 3.38 16.74
N HIS A 61 -9.81 4.35 15.82
CA HIS A 61 -9.91 4.11 14.39
C HIS A 61 -8.53 3.73 13.82
N HIS A 62 -8.16 2.46 13.95
CA HIS A 62 -6.86 1.98 13.47
C HIS A 62 -6.80 1.92 11.94
N PRO A 63 -5.72 2.42 11.32
CA PRO A 63 -5.47 2.18 9.90
C PRO A 63 -5.19 0.69 9.66
N PRO A 64 -5.58 0.15 8.50
CA PRO A 64 -5.37 -1.27 8.20
C PRO A 64 -3.87 -1.61 8.18
N ALA A 65 -3.52 -2.75 8.77
CA ALA A 65 -2.13 -3.23 8.88
C ALA A 65 -1.45 -3.48 7.53
N SER A 66 -2.25 -3.80 6.51
CA SER A 66 -1.81 -3.94 5.13
C SER A 66 -2.77 -3.18 4.23
N PHE A 67 -2.22 -2.35 3.35
CA PHE A 67 -2.98 -1.46 2.50
C PHE A 67 -2.35 -1.36 1.12
N SER A 68 -3.06 -0.72 0.20
CA SER A 68 -2.60 -0.50 -1.17
C SER A 68 -2.66 0.99 -1.48
N LEU A 69 -1.56 1.56 -1.98
CA LEU A 69 -1.49 2.92 -2.55
C LEU A 69 -1.26 2.78 -4.05
N GLY A 70 -2.29 3.08 -4.84
CA GLY A 70 -2.27 2.85 -6.27
C GLY A 70 -2.08 1.37 -6.62
N SER A 71 -0.88 1.03 -7.09
CA SER A 71 -0.47 -0.34 -7.45
C SER A 71 0.61 -0.92 -6.53
N SER A 72 1.02 -0.17 -5.50
CA SER A 72 1.99 -0.61 -4.51
C SER A 72 1.29 -1.07 -3.25
N LYS A 73 1.85 -2.11 -2.63
CA LYS A 73 1.40 -2.59 -1.33
C LYS A 73 2.23 -1.95 -0.22
N GLY A 74 1.56 -1.63 0.87
CA GLY A 74 2.15 -1.10 2.08
C GLY A 74 1.77 -1.93 3.31
N TYR A 75 2.66 -1.90 4.29
CA TYR A 75 2.41 -2.40 5.63
C TYR A 75 2.53 -1.27 6.63
N LEU A 76 1.65 -1.27 7.61
CA LEU A 76 1.65 -0.34 8.71
C LEU A 76 1.82 -1.11 10.02
N PHE A 77 2.73 -0.62 10.85
CA PHE A 77 3.02 -1.14 12.17
C PHE A 77 2.74 -0.04 13.20
N ASP A 78 1.86 -0.32 14.15
CA ASP A 78 1.63 0.50 15.34
C ASP A 78 1.77 -0.35 16.60
N GLN A 79 2.09 0.28 17.73
CA GLN A 79 2.33 -0.44 19.00
C GLN A 79 1.07 -1.11 19.55
N ASN A 80 -0.09 -0.53 19.24
CA ASN A 80 -1.40 -1.01 19.71
C ASN A 80 -2.17 -1.68 18.58
N GLN A 81 -1.47 -2.29 17.61
CA GLN A 81 -2.13 -2.89 16.46
C GLN A 81 -3.07 -4.01 16.92
N PRO A 82 -4.38 -3.92 16.64
CA PRO A 82 -5.29 -4.98 17.00
C PRO A 82 -5.00 -6.22 16.15
N GLN A 83 -5.36 -7.39 16.70
CA GLN A 83 -5.26 -8.64 15.96
C GLN A 83 -5.98 -8.51 14.62
N PHE A 84 -5.30 -8.86 13.53
CA PHE A 84 -5.86 -8.81 12.18
C PHE A 84 -5.60 -10.09 11.40
N CYS A 85 -6.50 -10.36 10.47
CA CYS A 85 -6.42 -11.50 9.59
C CYS A 85 -5.53 -11.19 8.39
N ARG A 86 -4.46 -11.96 8.19
CA ARG A 86 -3.55 -11.77 7.05
C ARG A 86 -4.16 -12.14 5.69
N LYS A 87 -5.28 -12.86 5.67
CA LYS A 87 -6.01 -13.25 4.44
C LYS A 87 -6.90 -12.11 3.93
N CYS A 88 -7.79 -11.60 4.78
CA CYS A 88 -8.77 -10.57 4.40
C CYS A 88 -8.41 -9.15 4.85
N ARG A 89 -7.36 -8.99 5.67
CA ARG A 89 -6.81 -7.71 6.16
C ARG A 89 -7.71 -6.95 7.12
N ASN A 90 -8.77 -7.58 7.62
CA ASN A 90 -9.66 -7.02 8.64
C ASN A 90 -9.22 -7.39 10.05
N PHE A 91 -9.63 -6.56 11.01
CA PHE A 91 -9.39 -6.78 12.44
C PHE A 91 -10.38 -7.79 13.04
N GLY A 92 -10.02 -8.36 14.20
CA GLY A 92 -10.92 -9.11 15.07
C GLY A 92 -10.98 -10.63 14.85
N HIS A 93 -10.17 -11.21 13.96
CA HIS A 93 -10.08 -12.65 13.78
C HIS A 93 -8.73 -13.08 13.19
N HIS A 94 -8.42 -14.37 13.26
CA HIS A 94 -7.22 -14.95 12.65
C HIS A 94 -7.50 -15.66 11.32
N VAL A 95 -6.46 -16.10 10.62
CA VAL A 95 -6.59 -16.69 9.28
C VAL A 95 -7.47 -17.95 9.27
N ALA A 96 -7.44 -18.78 10.32
CA ALA A 96 -8.24 -20.01 10.36
C ALA A 96 -9.74 -19.75 10.57
N GLU A 97 -10.12 -18.61 11.16
CA GLU A 97 -11.51 -18.16 11.29
C GLU A 97 -12.02 -17.37 10.07
N CYS A 98 -11.14 -17.10 9.10
CA CYS A 98 -11.47 -16.22 7.98
C CYS A 98 -12.33 -16.92 6.92
N LYS A 99 -13.60 -16.52 6.86
CA LYS A 99 -14.56 -17.00 5.85
C LYS A 99 -14.48 -16.27 4.51
N GLU A 100 -13.77 -15.15 4.47
CA GLU A 100 -13.64 -14.31 3.29
C GLU A 100 -12.67 -14.92 2.27
N ASN A 101 -13.05 -14.91 1.00
CA ASN A 101 -12.17 -15.24 -0.13
C ASN A 101 -11.72 -13.94 -0.79
N VAL A 102 -10.62 -13.40 -0.30
CA VAL A 102 -10.01 -12.17 -0.82
C VAL A 102 -8.81 -12.53 -1.70
N CYS A 103 -8.79 -11.98 -2.90
CA CYS A 103 -7.70 -12.13 -3.83
C CYS A 103 -6.51 -11.29 -3.37
N THR A 104 -5.37 -11.91 -3.12
CA THR A 104 -4.16 -11.18 -2.71
C THR A 104 -3.48 -10.45 -3.87
N ILE A 105 -3.96 -10.57 -5.11
CA ILE A 105 -3.39 -9.87 -6.27
C ILE A 105 -4.14 -8.57 -6.55
N CYS A 106 -5.48 -8.61 -6.61
CA CYS A 106 -6.30 -7.45 -6.94
C CYS A 106 -7.08 -6.86 -5.76
N ASP A 107 -7.00 -7.46 -4.57
CA ASP A 107 -7.68 -7.05 -3.34
C ASP A 107 -9.22 -7.13 -3.39
N GLU A 108 -9.78 -7.85 -4.36
CA GLU A 108 -11.23 -8.07 -4.48
C GLU A 108 -11.68 -9.35 -3.76
N THR A 109 -12.92 -9.34 -3.29
CA THR A 109 -13.59 -10.50 -2.70
C THR A 109 -14.14 -11.43 -3.79
N GLY A 110 -14.45 -12.68 -3.40
CA GLY A 110 -15.11 -13.68 -4.25
C GLY A 110 -14.17 -14.65 -4.97
N HIS A 111 -12.85 -14.46 -4.90
CA HIS A 111 -11.88 -15.40 -5.50
C HIS A 111 -10.51 -15.32 -4.78
N VAL A 112 -9.70 -16.37 -4.93
CA VAL A 112 -8.32 -16.38 -4.44
C VAL A 112 -7.33 -16.00 -5.53
N ALA A 113 -6.08 -15.70 -5.16
CA ALA A 113 -5.03 -15.32 -6.12
C ALA A 113 -4.85 -16.29 -7.30
N LYS A 114 -5.03 -17.60 -7.05
CA LYS A 114 -4.94 -18.65 -8.08
C LYS A 114 -6.01 -18.52 -9.17
N GLU A 115 -7.16 -17.94 -8.82
CA GLU A 115 -8.32 -17.74 -9.70
C GLU A 115 -8.40 -16.31 -10.26
N CYS A 116 -7.39 -15.48 -9.94
CA CYS A 116 -7.37 -14.08 -10.34
C CYS A 116 -7.23 -13.95 -11.86
N ARG A 117 -8.27 -13.41 -12.51
CA ARG A 117 -8.23 -13.07 -13.95
C ARG A 117 -7.48 -11.77 -14.23
N LYS A 118 -7.23 -10.94 -13.22
CA LYS A 118 -6.45 -9.71 -13.32
C LYS A 118 -4.96 -10.06 -13.25
N LYS A 119 -4.35 -10.30 -14.42
CA LYS A 119 -2.89 -10.44 -14.52
C LYS A 119 -2.25 -9.06 -14.32
N VAL A 120 -1.74 -8.79 -13.13
CA VAL A 120 -0.92 -7.61 -12.88
C VAL A 120 0.44 -7.87 -13.52
N CYS A 121 0.80 -7.11 -14.55
CA CYS A 121 2.17 -7.14 -15.07
C CYS A 121 3.10 -6.58 -13.99
N THR A 122 3.96 -7.42 -13.43
CA THR A 122 4.92 -7.04 -12.38
C THR A 122 5.96 -6.03 -12.85
N LEU A 123 6.16 -5.91 -14.17
CA LEU A 123 7.14 -5.01 -14.80
C LEU A 123 6.58 -3.61 -15.11
N TRP A 124 5.26 -3.48 -15.28
CA TRP A 124 4.58 -2.22 -15.56
C TRP A 124 3.26 -2.25 -14.81
N ARG A 125 3.29 -1.94 -13.51
CA ARG A 125 2.13 -1.95 -12.60
C ARG A 125 1.08 -0.87 -12.90
N ARG A 126 0.74 -0.64 -14.17
CA ARG A 126 -0.51 0.03 -14.55
C ARG A 126 -1.62 -1.03 -14.55
N ARG A 127 -2.77 -0.69 -13.97
CA ARG A 127 -3.99 -1.50 -14.08
C ARG A 127 -4.44 -1.49 -15.54
N THR A 128 -3.96 -2.42 -16.36
CA THR A 128 -4.66 -2.74 -17.60
C THR A 128 -5.83 -3.63 -17.22
N VAL A 129 -7.01 -3.03 -17.16
CA VAL A 129 -8.26 -3.77 -17.28
C VAL A 129 -8.21 -4.41 -18.66
N VAL A 130 -7.94 -5.70 -18.75
CA VAL A 130 -8.14 -6.46 -19.99
C VAL A 130 -9.65 -6.71 -20.16
N GLN A 131 -10.37 -5.66 -20.51
CA GLN A 131 -11.55 -5.81 -21.36
C GLN A 131 -11.05 -5.58 -22.78
N GLY A 132 -11.33 -6.55 -23.65
CA GLY A 132 -10.58 -6.80 -24.87
C GLY A 132 -10.40 -5.61 -25.82
N LEU A 133 -9.42 -5.80 -26.71
CA LEU A 133 -9.14 -5.11 -27.98
C LEU A 133 -7.95 -4.12 -28.02
N GLN A 134 -7.08 -4.44 -28.98
CA GLN A 134 -5.96 -3.76 -29.63
C GLN A 134 -4.81 -3.15 -28.80
N VAL A 135 -3.65 -3.82 -28.95
CA VAL A 135 -2.30 -3.29 -28.70
C VAL A 135 -2.00 -2.24 -29.76
N GLU A 136 -1.99 -0.95 -29.40
CA GLU A 136 -1.30 0.07 -30.19
C GLU A 136 0.15 0.18 -29.70
N LYS A 137 1.07 -0.12 -30.61
CA LYS A 137 2.51 0.01 -30.41
C LYS A 137 2.85 1.51 -30.37
N HIS A 138 3.15 2.06 -29.20
CA HIS A 138 3.85 3.35 -29.16
C HIS A 138 5.30 3.13 -29.59
N SER A 139 5.54 3.42 -30.87
CA SER A 139 6.86 3.51 -31.49
C SER A 139 7.72 4.52 -30.74
N ASN A 140 8.83 4.01 -30.25
CA ASN A 140 9.96 4.73 -29.68
C ASN A 140 10.53 5.67 -30.75
N SER A 141 10.48 6.99 -30.55
CA SER A 141 11.31 7.93 -31.31
C SER A 141 12.22 8.68 -30.35
N THR A 142 13.46 8.21 -30.38
CA THR A 142 14.68 8.84 -29.88
C THR A 142 14.76 10.30 -30.31
N GLY A 143 14.70 11.22 -29.34
CA GLY A 143 15.08 12.62 -29.54
C GLY A 143 16.60 12.74 -29.70
N ILE A 144 17.07 12.71 -30.94
CA ILE A 144 18.43 13.10 -31.31
C ILE A 144 18.46 14.63 -31.35
N ARG A 145 19.24 15.25 -30.46
CA ARG A 145 19.62 16.68 -30.57
C ARG A 145 20.59 16.85 -31.75
N PRO A 146 20.38 17.79 -32.68
CA PRO A 146 21.45 18.21 -33.58
C PRO A 146 22.37 19.22 -32.87
N ARG A 147 23.68 19.09 -33.13
CA ARG A 147 24.71 20.08 -32.76
C ARG A 147 24.63 21.29 -33.69
N HIS A 148 25.08 22.41 -33.13
CA HIS A 148 25.27 23.73 -33.73
C HIS A 148 25.99 23.74 -35.09
N ALA A 149 25.57 24.69 -35.93
CA ALA A 149 26.44 25.52 -36.74
C ALA A 149 26.08 26.98 -36.43
#